data_AF-A0A7V2L6M5-F1
#
_entry.id   AF-A0A7V2L6M5-F1
#
_cell.length_a   1.000
_cell.length_b   1.000
_cell.length_c   1.000
_cell.angle_alpha   90.00
_cell.angle_beta   90.00
_cell.angle_gamma   90.00
#
_symmetry.space_group_name_H-M   'P 1'
#
loop_
_entity.id
_entity.type
_entity.pdbx_description
1 polymer ?
#
loop_
_entity_poly.entity_id
_entity_poly.type
_entity_poly.pdbx_seq_one_letter_code
_entity_poly.pdbx_strand_id
1 'polypeptide(L)'
;MISRSTMSWRWLVLPLVMLLTVTSCQGKREGCEEQDPNLQGNLTGNTVALLHTATPQDPETIRVIWETGPHADTYVISEENTNSTCAHCHAPMNWNPTLENSAESSSGNSAESASTPNFVSEGDWSHVGCRVCHNTENEQTESDLVWLENPSQQEYIKVDSSTALCEKCHLAAEVDEHESVIVEGSHTDFQCTDCHDAHDGTASCSASGCHEPFAQECERIQTHDKPHLETSCSACHDAGEPKIAWNEVDGVWDTFFPFREDSTDEIKPYTSHNIILEVPCERCHAPGNHPWGP
;
A
#
# COMPACT_ATOMS: atom_id res chain seq x y z
N MET A 1 0.02 93.02 -4.87
CA MET A 1 0.76 92.29 -5.93
C MET A 1 1.97 91.63 -5.29
N ILE A 2 1.96 90.30 -5.18
CA ILE A 2 3.11 89.36 -5.24
C ILE A 2 2.46 87.98 -5.13
N SER A 3 2.56 87.24 -6.23
CA SER A 3 2.09 85.86 -6.40
C SER A 3 3.22 84.91 -6.01
N ARG A 4 2.92 83.84 -5.26
CA ARG A 4 3.73 82.61 -5.24
C ARG A 4 2.84 81.38 -5.07
N SER A 5 2.78 80.61 -6.15
CA SER A 5 2.35 79.21 -6.24
C SER A 5 3.33 78.28 -5.52
N THR A 6 2.82 77.18 -4.92
CA THR A 6 3.45 75.85 -4.84
C THR A 6 2.39 74.83 -4.39
N MET A 7 1.95 73.94 -5.28
CA MET A 7 2.38 72.54 -5.46
C MET A 7 1.55 71.54 -4.66
N SER A 8 0.71 70.84 -5.42
CA SER A 8 -0.06 69.65 -5.07
C SER A 8 0.86 68.45 -4.90
N TRP A 9 0.79 67.77 -3.75
CA TRP A 9 1.44 66.47 -3.53
C TRP A 9 0.35 65.40 -3.58
N ARG A 10 0.23 64.72 -4.72
CA ARG A 10 -0.62 63.52 -4.85
C ARG A 10 0.21 62.33 -4.36
N TRP A 11 -0.27 61.67 -3.32
CA TRP A 11 0.24 60.38 -2.87
C TRP A 11 -0.20 59.30 -3.86
N LEU A 12 0.77 58.69 -4.54
CA LEU A 12 0.61 57.48 -5.33
C LEU A 12 0.86 56.30 -4.39
N VAL A 13 -0.20 55.59 -4.02
CA VAL A 13 -0.11 54.29 -3.34
C VAL A 13 0.02 53.24 -4.44
N LEU A 14 1.20 52.63 -4.55
CA LEU A 14 1.45 51.46 -5.40
C LEU A 14 1.07 50.20 -4.60
N PRO A 15 0.23 49.29 -5.15
CA PRO A 15 0.04 47.98 -4.55
C PRO A 15 1.27 47.11 -4.86
N LEU A 16 1.92 46.63 -3.80
CA LEU A 16 2.97 45.62 -3.84
C LEU A 16 2.33 44.27 -4.19
N VAL A 17 2.41 43.87 -5.46
CA VAL A 17 2.07 42.50 -5.88
C VAL A 17 3.28 41.62 -5.53
N MET A 18 3.15 40.80 -4.48
CA MET A 18 4.07 39.70 -4.20
C MET A 18 3.85 38.61 -5.26
N LEU A 19 4.77 38.50 -6.21
CA LEU A 19 4.92 37.29 -7.03
C LEU A 19 5.57 36.21 -6.15
N LEU A 20 4.79 35.20 -5.76
CA LEU A 20 5.32 33.90 -5.34
C LEU A 20 5.85 33.21 -6.59
N THR A 21 7.16 33.23 -6.79
CA THR A 21 7.83 32.42 -7.80
C THR A 21 7.94 30.99 -7.28
N VAL A 22 7.11 30.09 -7.79
CA VAL A 22 7.34 28.65 -7.71
C VAL A 22 8.59 28.38 -8.55
N THR A 23 9.75 28.24 -7.90
CA THR A 23 10.98 27.82 -8.56
C THR A 23 10.85 26.35 -8.93
N SER A 24 10.47 26.08 -10.18
CA SER A 24 10.64 24.77 -10.81
C SER A 24 12.16 24.49 -10.90
N CYS A 25 12.61 23.37 -10.35
CA CYS A 25 14.01 22.93 -10.36
C CYS A 25 14.47 22.61 -11.79
N GLN A 26 14.94 23.62 -12.53
CA GLN A 26 15.71 23.41 -13.74
C GLN A 26 17.20 23.52 -13.41
N GLY A 27 17.79 22.40 -13.00
CA GLY A 27 19.23 22.24 -12.84
C GLY A 27 19.98 22.33 -14.17
N LYS A 28 21.17 22.93 -14.12
CA LYS A 28 22.04 23.24 -15.26
C LYS A 28 22.68 21.96 -15.85
N ARG A 29 22.52 21.75 -17.17
CA ARG A 29 23.05 20.62 -17.93
C ARG A 29 24.58 20.65 -18.08
N GLU A 30 25.27 19.71 -17.45
CA GLU A 30 26.65 19.31 -17.81
C GLU A 30 26.72 17.77 -17.75
N GLY A 31 26.92 17.10 -18.90
CA GLY A 31 27.33 15.69 -18.98
C GLY A 31 26.26 14.62 -19.26
N CYS A 32 25.84 14.47 -20.52
CA CYS A 32 25.40 13.15 -21.02
C CYS A 32 26.62 12.55 -21.73
N GLU A 33 27.49 11.88 -20.98
CA GLU A 33 28.56 11.07 -21.58
C GLU A 33 27.94 9.74 -22.01
N GLU A 34 28.13 9.40 -23.29
CA GLU A 34 27.68 8.17 -23.93
C GLU A 34 28.21 6.97 -23.12
N GLN A 35 27.32 6.21 -22.47
CA GLN A 35 27.73 5.08 -21.63
C GLN A 35 28.33 3.95 -22.49
N ASP A 36 29.42 3.38 -21.97
CA ASP A 36 30.14 2.21 -22.48
C ASP A 36 29.19 1.01 -22.67
N PRO A 37 29.11 0.40 -23.88
CA PRO A 37 28.26 -0.75 -24.16
C PRO A 37 28.57 -2.00 -23.33
N ASN A 38 29.64 -2.02 -22.52
CA ASN A 38 29.96 -3.12 -21.60
C ASN A 38 29.32 -3.03 -20.20
N LEU A 39 28.56 -1.98 -19.88
CA LEU A 39 27.83 -1.87 -18.60
C LEU A 39 26.44 -2.53 -18.60
N GLN A 40 26.24 -3.55 -19.45
CA GLN A 40 25.10 -4.47 -19.39
C GLN A 40 25.33 -5.64 -18.41
N GLY A 41 26.40 -5.59 -17.62
CA GLY A 41 26.64 -6.54 -16.55
C GLY A 41 26.04 -6.05 -15.23
N ASN A 42 25.04 -6.78 -14.73
CA ASN A 42 24.61 -6.82 -13.33
C ASN A 42 23.36 -6.01 -12.92
N LEU A 43 22.33 -5.96 -13.78
CA LEU A 43 20.91 -5.88 -13.35
C LEU A 43 20.25 -7.26 -13.34
N THR A 44 21.03 -8.33 -13.09
CA THR A 44 20.54 -9.72 -12.98
C THR A 44 20.03 -10.03 -11.58
N GLY A 45 19.21 -9.12 -11.05
CA GLY A 45 18.42 -9.29 -9.84
C GLY A 45 16.98 -8.91 -10.11
N ASN A 46 16.45 -9.23 -11.29
CA ASN A 46 15.03 -9.15 -11.53
C ASN A 46 14.58 -10.41 -12.25
N THR A 47 13.86 -11.22 -11.49
CA THR A 47 13.06 -12.35 -11.92
C THR A 47 12.39 -12.00 -13.24
N VAL A 48 12.44 -12.95 -14.17
CA VAL A 48 11.79 -12.93 -15.47
C VAL A 48 10.53 -12.07 -15.43
N ALA A 49 10.58 -10.89 -16.07
CA ALA A 49 9.39 -10.14 -16.42
C ALA A 49 8.63 -10.96 -17.46
N LEU A 50 7.87 -11.94 -16.97
CA LEU A 50 6.84 -12.60 -17.73
C LEU A 50 5.82 -11.52 -18.05
N LEU A 51 5.54 -11.37 -19.34
CA LEU A 51 4.35 -10.67 -19.79
C LEU A 51 3.16 -11.23 -18.99
N HIS A 52 2.52 -10.38 -18.17
CA HIS A 52 1.15 -10.59 -17.74
C HIS A 52 0.19 -10.36 -18.93
N THR A 53 0.43 -11.06 -20.04
CA THR A 53 -0.68 -11.62 -20.79
C THR A 53 -1.06 -12.86 -20.00
N ALA A 54 -2.04 -12.75 -19.11
CA ALA A 54 -2.56 -13.87 -18.33
C ALA A 54 -2.90 -15.03 -19.30
N THR A 55 -1.95 -15.93 -19.46
CA THR A 55 -2.24 -17.25 -20.00
C THR A 55 -3.10 -17.89 -18.91
N PRO A 56 -4.27 -18.45 -19.24
CA PRO A 56 -5.09 -19.13 -18.24
C PRO A 56 -4.21 -20.14 -17.51
N GLN A 57 -3.88 -19.82 -16.26
CA GLN A 57 -3.10 -20.73 -15.44
C GLN A 57 -4.02 -21.87 -15.05
N ASP A 58 -3.48 -23.08 -15.04
CA ASP A 58 -4.26 -24.21 -14.55
C ASP A 58 -4.55 -24.01 -13.05
N PRO A 59 -5.71 -24.46 -12.55
CA PRO A 59 -6.11 -24.25 -11.15
C PRO A 59 -5.12 -24.80 -10.12
N GLU A 60 -4.35 -25.84 -10.48
CA GLU A 60 -3.35 -26.44 -9.59
C GLU A 60 -2.17 -25.49 -9.40
N THR A 61 -1.68 -24.87 -10.48
CA THR A 61 -0.63 -23.83 -10.39
C THR A 61 -1.06 -22.66 -9.50
N ILE A 62 -2.30 -22.17 -9.66
CA ILE A 62 -2.84 -21.09 -8.82
C ILE A 62 -2.89 -21.51 -7.35
N ARG A 63 -3.33 -22.75 -7.07
CA ARG A 63 -3.35 -23.26 -5.70
C ARG A 63 -1.96 -23.29 -5.09
N VAL A 64 -0.95 -23.79 -5.81
CA VAL A 64 0.44 -23.83 -5.32
C VAL A 64 0.97 -22.43 -5.06
N ILE A 65 0.69 -21.48 -5.95
CA ILE A 65 1.05 -20.07 -5.74
C ILE A 65 0.44 -19.57 -4.43
N TRP A 66 -0.87 -19.75 -4.25
CA TRP A 66 -1.58 -19.33 -3.04
C TRP A 66 -1.01 -19.95 -1.77
N GLU A 67 -0.80 -21.26 -1.76
CA GLU A 67 -0.28 -22.04 -0.61
C GLU A 67 1.14 -21.62 -0.18
N THR A 68 1.87 -20.89 -1.02
CA THR A 68 3.20 -20.35 -0.71
C THR A 68 3.21 -18.83 -0.54
N GLY A 69 2.06 -18.19 -0.73
CA GLY A 69 1.89 -16.75 -0.65
C GLY A 69 1.61 -16.25 0.78
N PRO A 70 1.56 -14.92 0.96
CA PRO A 70 1.38 -14.29 2.27
C PRO A 70 0.06 -14.63 2.96
N HIS A 71 -0.99 -15.01 2.21
CA HIS A 71 -2.28 -15.39 2.76
C HIS A 71 -2.35 -16.84 3.26
N ALA A 72 -1.37 -17.68 2.92
CA ALA A 72 -1.29 -19.05 3.42
C ALA A 72 -0.56 -19.16 4.77
N ASP A 73 0.07 -18.08 5.26
CA ASP A 73 0.77 -18.03 6.54
C ASP A 73 0.42 -16.75 7.32
N THR A 74 -0.66 -16.85 8.08
CA THR A 74 -1.37 -15.70 8.69
C THR A 74 -1.55 -15.85 10.20
N TYR A 75 -0.89 -16.80 10.86
CA TYR A 75 -1.11 -17.01 12.28
C TYR A 75 -0.68 -15.80 13.10
N VAL A 76 -1.54 -15.35 14.02
CA VAL A 76 -1.32 -14.16 14.82
C VAL A 76 -1.96 -14.30 16.19
N ILE A 77 -1.35 -13.65 17.19
CA ILE A 77 -1.82 -13.57 18.57
C ILE A 77 -1.59 -12.15 19.07
N SER A 78 -2.55 -11.59 19.81
CA SER A 78 -2.42 -10.31 20.51
C SER A 78 -1.46 -10.38 21.71
N GLU A 79 -1.08 -9.22 22.25
CA GLU A 79 -0.24 -9.12 23.45
C GLU A 79 -0.88 -9.83 24.68
N GLU A 80 -2.21 -9.88 24.73
CA GLU A 80 -3.00 -10.55 25.77
C GLU A 80 -3.11 -12.07 25.58
N ASN A 81 -2.43 -12.65 24.58
CA ASN A 81 -2.53 -14.06 24.19
C ASN A 81 -3.93 -14.48 23.71
N THR A 82 -4.60 -13.60 22.96
CA THR A 82 -5.90 -13.89 22.31
C THR A 82 -5.80 -13.69 20.81
N ASN A 83 -6.68 -14.31 20.02
CA ASN A 83 -6.66 -14.12 18.56
C ASN A 83 -8.05 -14.26 17.90
N SER A 84 -9.13 -14.19 18.69
CA SER A 84 -10.49 -14.32 18.18
C SER A 84 -10.88 -13.22 17.20
N THR A 85 -10.54 -11.96 17.50
CA THR A 85 -10.78 -10.81 16.61
C THR A 85 -9.86 -10.87 15.39
N CYS A 86 -8.60 -11.28 15.60
CA CYS A 86 -7.64 -11.46 14.50
C CYS A 86 -8.09 -12.53 13.50
N ALA A 87 -8.78 -13.58 13.97
CA ALA A 87 -9.29 -14.64 13.12
C ALA A 87 -10.29 -14.13 12.08
N HIS A 88 -10.96 -13.00 12.28
CA HIS A 88 -11.87 -12.43 11.27
C HIS A 88 -11.18 -12.24 9.92
N CYS A 89 -9.95 -11.74 9.92
CA CYS A 89 -9.17 -11.46 8.71
C CYS A 89 -8.12 -12.52 8.41
N HIS A 90 -7.53 -13.12 9.46
CA HIS A 90 -6.37 -14.00 9.32
C HIS A 90 -6.72 -15.50 9.36
N ALA A 91 -7.87 -15.87 9.91
CA ALA A 91 -8.40 -17.24 9.84
C ALA A 91 -9.93 -17.26 9.76
N PRO A 92 -10.52 -16.75 8.68
CA PRO A 92 -11.97 -16.55 8.60
C PRO A 92 -12.75 -17.85 8.90
N MET A 93 -12.21 -19.01 8.52
CA MET A 93 -12.81 -20.31 8.80
C MET A 93 -12.94 -20.66 10.29
N ASN A 94 -12.07 -20.12 11.15
CA ASN A 94 -12.16 -20.26 12.59
C ASN A 94 -12.96 -19.14 13.27
N TRP A 95 -13.24 -18.05 12.56
CA TRP A 95 -13.94 -16.90 13.13
C TRP A 95 -15.40 -17.23 13.43
N ASN A 96 -15.89 -16.70 14.55
CA ASN A 96 -17.26 -16.86 14.98
C ASN A 96 -17.81 -15.52 15.51
N PRO A 97 -18.69 -14.83 14.74
CA PRO A 97 -19.22 -13.52 15.11
C PRO A 97 -20.06 -13.52 16.39
N THR A 98 -20.55 -14.69 16.82
CA THR A 98 -21.39 -14.81 18.02
C THR A 98 -20.62 -14.65 19.33
N LEU A 99 -19.28 -14.68 19.30
CA LEU A 99 -18.44 -14.54 20.49
C LEU A 99 -18.19 -13.07 20.85
N GLU A 100 -17.99 -12.18 19.87
CA GLU A 100 -17.66 -10.77 20.12
C GLU A 100 -18.85 -9.98 20.71
N ASN A 101 -20.07 -10.28 20.27
CA ASN A 101 -21.29 -9.66 20.82
C ASN A 101 -21.75 -10.22 22.17
N SER A 102 -21.11 -11.28 22.68
CA SER A 102 -21.50 -11.91 23.95
C SER A 102 -20.86 -11.26 25.18
N ALA A 103 -19.79 -10.48 25.02
CA ALA A 103 -19.12 -9.76 26.11
C ALA A 103 -19.96 -8.61 26.67
N GLU A 104 -20.80 -7.96 25.85
CA GLU A 104 -21.68 -6.84 26.24
C GLU A 104 -22.97 -7.28 26.96
N SER A 105 -23.30 -8.59 26.99
CA SER A 105 -24.58 -9.09 27.55
C SER A 105 -24.44 -9.95 28.81
N SER A 106 -23.36 -9.78 29.58
CA SER A 106 -23.16 -10.46 30.86
C SER A 106 -24.01 -9.86 31.99
N SER A 107 -25.34 -9.93 31.82
CA SER A 107 -26.34 -9.73 32.88
C SER A 107 -27.55 -10.62 32.63
N GLY A 108 -27.38 -11.94 32.75
CA GLY A 108 -28.51 -12.86 32.93
C GLY A 108 -28.32 -14.25 32.33
N ASN A 109 -28.00 -15.21 33.20
CA ASN A 109 -28.24 -16.66 33.08
C ASN A 109 -28.64 -17.23 31.70
N SER A 110 -27.72 -17.97 31.06
CA SER A 110 -28.04 -19.33 30.62
C SER A 110 -26.77 -20.17 30.57
N ALA A 111 -26.83 -21.31 31.26
CA ALA A 111 -25.84 -22.37 31.15
C ALA A 111 -25.92 -23.04 29.76
N GLU A 112 -24.80 -23.65 29.35
CA GLU A 112 -24.62 -24.50 28.17
C GLU A 112 -24.64 -23.79 26.81
N SER A 113 -23.72 -22.84 26.62
CA SER A 113 -23.09 -22.65 25.31
C SER A 113 -21.59 -22.82 25.54
N ALA A 114 -20.98 -23.80 24.88
CA ALA A 114 -19.55 -24.02 24.97
C ALA A 114 -18.86 -22.70 24.56
N SER A 115 -18.23 -22.03 25.52
CA SER A 115 -17.34 -20.91 25.25
C SER A 115 -16.22 -21.46 24.38
N THR A 116 -16.35 -21.33 23.06
CA THR A 116 -15.22 -21.52 22.16
C THR A 116 -14.12 -20.61 22.69
N PRO A 117 -12.91 -21.13 22.95
CA PRO A 117 -11.88 -20.33 23.59
C PRO A 117 -11.63 -19.06 22.76
N ASN A 118 -11.38 -17.92 23.41
CA ASN A 118 -10.93 -16.67 22.78
C ASN A 118 -9.54 -16.81 22.09
N PHE A 119 -9.14 -18.04 21.79
CA PHE A 119 -7.83 -18.46 21.35
C PHE A 119 -7.97 -19.72 20.48
N VAL A 120 -7.50 -19.63 19.25
CA VAL A 120 -7.33 -20.73 18.31
C VAL A 120 -5.84 -21.07 18.28
N SER A 121 -5.49 -22.33 18.52
CA SER A 121 -4.08 -22.74 18.47
C SER A 121 -3.56 -22.71 17.03
N GLU A 122 -2.25 -22.53 16.85
CA GLU A 122 -1.62 -22.56 15.51
C GLU A 122 -1.94 -23.85 14.73
N GLY A 123 -1.99 -25.00 15.41
CA GLY A 123 -2.33 -26.27 14.76
C GLY A 123 -3.80 -26.41 14.33
N ASP A 124 -4.69 -25.58 14.90
CA ASP A 124 -6.11 -25.52 14.54
C ASP A 124 -6.44 -24.29 13.67
N TRP A 125 -5.42 -23.45 13.37
CA TRP A 125 -5.56 -22.21 12.61
C TRP A 125 -5.73 -22.52 11.12
N SER A 126 -6.84 -22.06 10.57
CA SER A 126 -7.22 -22.21 9.18
C SER A 126 -6.96 -20.90 8.48
N HIS A 127 -5.75 -20.78 7.92
CA HIS A 127 -5.31 -19.62 7.13
C HIS A 127 -6.32 -19.25 6.02
N VAL A 128 -6.14 -18.06 5.44
CA VAL A 128 -7.02 -17.57 4.37
C VAL A 128 -6.88 -18.49 3.16
N GLY A 129 -7.92 -19.26 2.86
CA GLY A 129 -7.96 -20.20 1.72
C GLY A 129 -8.90 -19.72 0.61
N CYS A 130 -8.92 -20.44 -0.51
CA CYS A 130 -9.74 -20.09 -1.68
C CYS A 130 -11.22 -19.86 -1.35
N ARG A 131 -11.75 -20.61 -0.37
CA ARG A 131 -13.14 -20.51 0.12
C ARG A 131 -13.51 -19.17 0.72
N VAL A 132 -12.55 -18.31 1.05
CA VAL A 132 -12.84 -16.98 1.58
C VAL A 132 -13.30 -16.05 0.45
N CYS A 133 -12.73 -16.22 -0.74
CA CYS A 133 -12.88 -15.31 -1.89
C CYS A 133 -13.69 -15.91 -3.05
N HIS A 134 -13.83 -17.23 -3.06
CA HIS A 134 -14.49 -18.00 -4.10
C HIS A 134 -15.41 -19.03 -3.47
N ASN A 135 -16.45 -19.40 -4.21
CA ASN A 135 -17.23 -20.56 -3.85
C ASN A 135 -16.40 -21.81 -4.20
N THR A 136 -16.22 -22.71 -3.23
CA THR A 136 -15.55 -23.99 -3.47
C THR A 136 -16.44 -25.14 -3.06
N GLU A 137 -16.80 -25.97 -4.04
CA GLU A 137 -17.58 -27.19 -3.87
C GLU A 137 -16.85 -28.39 -4.48
N ASN A 138 -16.79 -29.52 -3.78
CA ASN A 138 -16.18 -30.75 -4.28
C ASN A 138 -14.75 -30.56 -4.86
N GLU A 139 -13.92 -29.79 -4.16
CA GLU A 139 -12.54 -29.46 -4.56
C GLU A 139 -12.43 -28.64 -5.86
N GLN A 140 -13.54 -28.10 -6.36
CA GLN A 140 -13.57 -27.18 -7.48
C GLN A 140 -13.85 -25.76 -6.99
N THR A 141 -13.04 -24.82 -7.45
CA THR A 141 -13.17 -23.40 -7.13
C THR A 141 -13.81 -22.69 -8.31
N GLU A 142 -14.93 -22.01 -8.08
CA GLU A 142 -15.58 -21.17 -9.09
C GLU A 142 -14.83 -19.84 -9.24
N SER A 143 -14.82 -19.27 -10.45
CA SER A 143 -14.13 -18.01 -10.72
C SER A 143 -14.86 -16.77 -10.22
N ASP A 144 -16.15 -16.90 -9.87
CA ASP A 144 -16.95 -15.79 -9.38
C ASP A 144 -16.41 -15.30 -8.03
N LEU A 145 -16.43 -13.98 -7.84
CA LEU A 145 -16.05 -13.36 -6.57
C LEU A 145 -17.21 -13.45 -5.59
N VAL A 146 -16.94 -14.05 -4.43
CA VAL A 146 -17.89 -14.15 -3.31
C VAL A 146 -17.15 -13.92 -2.01
N TRP A 147 -17.88 -13.53 -0.98
CA TRP A 147 -17.37 -13.44 0.37
C TRP A 147 -18.03 -14.49 1.25
N LEU A 148 -17.23 -15.23 2.01
CA LEU A 148 -17.71 -16.19 3.01
C LEU A 148 -18.18 -15.45 4.27
N GLU A 149 -19.43 -15.00 4.24
CA GLU A 149 -20.05 -14.25 5.34
C GLU A 149 -20.20 -15.11 6.61
N ASN A 150 -20.58 -16.38 6.46
CA ASN A 150 -20.69 -17.31 7.58
C ASN A 150 -19.98 -18.65 7.28
N PRO A 151 -18.74 -18.82 7.77
CA PRO A 151 -17.97 -20.06 7.58
C PRO A 151 -18.65 -21.31 8.15
N SER A 152 -19.31 -21.19 9.30
CA SER A 152 -19.96 -22.32 9.98
C SER A 152 -21.18 -22.84 9.21
N GLN A 153 -21.83 -21.97 8.43
CA GLN A 153 -23.00 -22.31 7.62
C GLN A 153 -22.69 -22.44 6.12
N GLN A 154 -21.44 -22.14 5.72
CA GLN A 154 -21.03 -22.03 4.32
C GLN A 154 -21.91 -21.04 3.54
N GLU A 155 -22.27 -19.93 4.19
CA GLU A 155 -23.08 -18.89 3.58
C GLU A 155 -22.16 -17.89 2.86
N TYR A 156 -22.41 -17.71 1.57
CA TYR A 156 -21.68 -16.79 0.72
C TYR A 156 -22.58 -15.63 0.31
N ILE A 157 -21.99 -14.44 0.25
CA ILE A 157 -22.58 -13.29 -0.42
C ILE A 157 -21.81 -12.98 -1.69
N LYS A 158 -22.53 -12.53 -2.72
CA LYS A 158 -21.89 -12.02 -3.92
C LYS A 158 -21.27 -10.66 -3.61
N VAL A 159 -20.08 -10.42 -4.15
CA VAL A 159 -19.40 -9.13 -4.12
C VAL A 159 -19.27 -8.58 -5.55
N ASP A 160 -19.29 -7.26 -5.67
CA ASP A 160 -19.39 -6.59 -6.97
C ASP A 160 -18.02 -6.32 -7.61
N SER A 161 -16.92 -6.37 -6.84
CA SER A 161 -15.55 -6.19 -7.33
C SER A 161 -14.52 -6.87 -6.44
N SER A 162 -13.28 -6.98 -6.93
CA SER A 162 -12.14 -7.45 -6.15
C SER A 162 -11.85 -6.53 -4.97
N THR A 163 -11.98 -5.21 -5.16
CA THR A 163 -11.82 -4.23 -4.07
C THR A 163 -12.83 -4.48 -2.95
N ALA A 164 -14.11 -4.61 -3.27
CA ALA A 164 -15.15 -4.89 -2.27
C ALA A 164 -14.92 -6.22 -1.52
N LEU A 165 -14.19 -7.16 -2.13
CA LEU A 165 -13.79 -8.40 -1.49
C LEU A 165 -12.58 -8.22 -0.57
N CYS A 166 -11.50 -7.61 -1.07
CA CYS A 166 -10.28 -7.35 -0.30
C CYS A 166 -10.56 -6.47 0.91
N GLU A 167 -11.43 -5.49 0.77
CA GLU A 167 -11.86 -4.56 1.82
C GLU A 167 -12.60 -5.25 2.98
N LYS A 168 -13.08 -6.49 2.82
CA LYS A 168 -13.62 -7.29 3.93
C LYS A 168 -12.60 -7.52 5.05
N CYS A 169 -11.31 -7.53 4.70
CA CYS A 169 -10.21 -7.66 5.65
C CYS A 169 -9.31 -6.42 5.71
N HIS A 170 -9.17 -5.67 4.61
CA HIS A 170 -8.23 -4.56 4.50
C HIS A 170 -8.80 -3.18 4.86
N LEU A 171 -10.12 -3.07 5.12
CA LEU A 171 -10.69 -1.90 5.81
C LEU A 171 -10.66 -2.16 7.31
N ALA A 172 -9.62 -1.67 7.97
CA ALA A 172 -9.34 -1.93 9.38
C ALA A 172 -10.20 -1.14 10.37
N ALA A 173 -11.30 -0.51 9.91
CA ALA A 173 -12.22 0.17 10.79
C ALA A 173 -12.76 -0.86 11.79
N GLU A 174 -12.28 -0.80 13.05
CA GLU A 174 -12.67 -1.59 14.24
C GLU A 174 -11.56 -2.47 14.87
N VAL A 175 -10.34 -2.54 14.33
CA VAL A 175 -9.21 -3.21 15.01
C VAL A 175 -8.14 -2.18 15.41
N ASP A 176 -7.86 -2.07 16.71
CA ASP A 176 -6.82 -1.18 17.23
C ASP A 176 -5.48 -1.43 16.52
N GLU A 177 -4.78 -0.35 16.21
CA GLU A 177 -3.46 -0.37 15.53
C GLU A 177 -3.46 -0.98 14.12
N HIS A 178 -4.62 -1.16 13.50
CA HIS A 178 -4.74 -1.55 12.10
C HIS A 178 -5.22 -0.34 11.27
N GLU A 179 -4.41 0.07 10.31
CA GLU A 179 -4.75 1.17 9.39
C GLU A 179 -5.52 0.62 8.19
N SER A 180 -6.51 1.37 7.71
CA SER A 180 -7.27 0.95 6.53
C SER A 180 -6.43 1.15 5.27
N VAL A 181 -6.50 0.20 4.35
CA VAL A 181 -5.92 0.37 3.02
C VAL A 181 -6.90 1.15 2.16
N ILE A 182 -6.61 2.44 1.94
CA ILE A 182 -7.46 3.33 1.16
C ILE A 182 -6.71 3.74 -0.11
N VAL A 183 -7.28 3.42 -1.27
CA VAL A 183 -6.74 3.83 -2.58
C VAL A 183 -7.16 5.27 -2.85
N GLU A 184 -6.18 6.17 -2.93
CA GLU A 184 -6.40 7.60 -3.11
C GLU A 184 -5.46 8.20 -4.16
N GLY A 185 -5.65 9.49 -4.41
CA GLY A 185 -4.81 10.27 -5.32
C GLY A 185 -5.06 9.92 -6.79
N SER A 186 -3.98 9.72 -7.53
CA SER A 186 -3.99 9.55 -8.99
C SER A 186 -4.54 8.18 -9.43
N HIS A 187 -4.62 7.22 -8.51
CA HIS A 187 -5.16 5.88 -8.75
C HIS A 187 -6.51 5.66 -8.05
N THR A 188 -7.22 6.72 -7.61
CA THR A 188 -8.47 6.60 -6.83
C THR A 188 -9.58 5.76 -7.47
N ASP A 189 -9.56 5.56 -8.79
CA ASP A 189 -10.55 4.76 -9.52
C ASP A 189 -10.09 3.31 -9.78
N PHE A 190 -8.86 2.95 -9.37
CA PHE A 190 -8.30 1.63 -9.61
C PHE A 190 -8.85 0.63 -8.59
N GLN A 191 -9.02 -0.61 -9.04
CA GLN A 191 -9.30 -1.76 -8.20
C GLN A 191 -7.99 -2.33 -7.64
N CYS A 192 -8.05 -3.06 -6.52
CA CYS A 192 -6.87 -3.71 -5.93
C CYS A 192 -6.11 -4.57 -6.97
N THR A 193 -6.85 -5.29 -7.81
CA THR A 193 -6.30 -6.18 -8.83
C THR A 193 -5.81 -5.48 -10.11
N ASP A 194 -5.96 -4.16 -10.21
CA ASP A 194 -5.34 -3.40 -11.30
C ASP A 194 -3.82 -3.25 -11.07
N CYS A 195 -3.38 -3.35 -9.81
CA CYS A 195 -1.99 -3.24 -9.39
C CYS A 195 -1.43 -4.57 -8.86
N HIS A 196 -2.25 -5.33 -8.14
CA HIS A 196 -1.85 -6.60 -7.51
C HIS A 196 -2.33 -7.81 -8.30
N ASP A 197 -1.49 -8.85 -8.37
CA ASP A 197 -1.99 -10.19 -8.64
C ASP A 197 -2.75 -10.69 -7.40
N ALA A 198 -3.99 -11.13 -7.62
CA ALA A 198 -4.88 -11.51 -6.53
C ALA A 198 -4.43 -12.78 -5.78
N HIS A 199 -3.60 -13.62 -6.40
CA HIS A 199 -3.24 -14.94 -5.87
C HIS A 199 -1.86 -14.99 -5.22
N ASP A 200 -0.87 -14.23 -5.70
CA ASP A 200 0.44 -14.11 -5.03
C ASP A 200 0.62 -12.80 -4.25
N GLY A 201 -0.27 -11.83 -4.46
CA GLY A 201 -0.22 -10.51 -3.81
C GLY A 201 0.86 -9.57 -4.36
N THR A 202 1.64 -10.00 -5.35
CA THR A 202 2.68 -9.18 -5.97
C THR A 202 2.05 -7.97 -6.65
N ALA A 203 2.64 -6.80 -6.44
CA ALA A 203 2.19 -5.55 -7.01
C ALA A 203 3.23 -5.00 -7.99
N SER A 204 2.80 -4.29 -9.02
CA SER A 204 3.74 -3.59 -9.88
C SER A 204 3.14 -2.35 -10.53
N CYS A 205 3.92 -1.27 -10.52
CA CYS A 205 3.61 -0.07 -11.30
C CYS A 205 3.91 -0.27 -12.80
N SER A 206 4.79 -1.21 -13.15
CA SER A 206 5.26 -1.40 -14.53
C SER A 206 4.78 -2.68 -15.19
N ALA A 207 4.37 -3.70 -14.42
CA ALA A 207 3.69 -4.85 -14.98
C ALA A 207 2.38 -4.38 -15.61
N SER A 208 2.05 -4.90 -16.79
CA SER A 208 0.89 -4.50 -17.61
C SER A 208 1.03 -3.19 -18.40
N GLY A 209 2.21 -2.55 -18.40
CA GLY A 209 2.49 -1.40 -19.26
C GLY A 209 1.85 -0.08 -18.78
N CYS A 210 1.43 -0.02 -17.51
CA CYS A 210 0.93 1.21 -16.89
C CYS A 210 2.02 2.30 -16.86
N HIS A 211 3.20 1.93 -16.37
CA HIS A 211 4.41 2.75 -16.45
C HIS A 211 5.51 2.01 -17.21
N GLU A 212 5.93 2.57 -18.35
CA GLU A 212 7.09 2.06 -19.08
C GLU A 212 8.35 2.20 -18.21
N PRO A 213 9.16 1.14 -18.07
CA PRO A 213 10.43 1.23 -17.35
C PRO A 213 11.26 2.37 -17.90
N PHE A 214 11.83 3.19 -17.01
CA PHE A 214 12.61 4.39 -17.35
C PHE A 214 13.96 4.11 -18.02
N ALA A 215 14.13 2.93 -18.65
CA ALA A 215 15.35 2.43 -19.27
C ALA A 215 15.85 3.23 -20.49
N GLN A 216 15.28 4.40 -20.77
CA GLN A 216 15.85 5.38 -21.71
C GLN A 216 16.31 6.60 -20.92
N GLU A 217 17.56 6.49 -20.48
CA GLU A 217 18.39 7.57 -19.96
C GLU A 217 18.16 8.86 -20.78
N CYS A 218 17.75 9.93 -20.10
CA CYS A 218 17.75 11.33 -20.55
C CYS A 218 16.55 11.94 -21.33
N GLU A 219 15.47 11.23 -21.71
CA GLU A 219 14.43 11.88 -22.54
C GLU A 219 13.02 12.09 -21.97
N ARG A 220 12.60 11.53 -20.83
CA ARG A 220 11.18 11.70 -20.41
C ARG A 220 10.92 12.47 -19.13
N ILE A 221 11.71 12.31 -18.06
CA ILE A 221 11.55 13.11 -16.83
C ILE A 221 12.94 13.31 -16.21
N GLN A 222 13.42 14.56 -16.12
CA GLN A 222 14.78 14.89 -15.66
C GLN A 222 15.09 14.45 -14.22
N THR A 223 14.09 14.04 -13.45
CA THR A 223 14.20 13.72 -12.02
C THR A 223 14.31 12.23 -11.70
N HIS A 224 14.16 11.32 -12.68
CA HIS A 224 14.39 9.88 -12.48
C HIS A 224 15.81 9.49 -12.88
N ASP A 225 16.80 10.19 -12.34
CA ASP A 225 18.21 9.85 -12.54
C ASP A 225 18.62 8.66 -11.67
N LYS A 226 19.86 8.18 -11.84
CA LYS A 226 20.36 6.98 -11.17
C LYS A 226 20.14 6.97 -9.64
N PRO A 227 20.44 8.05 -8.88
CA PRO A 227 20.10 8.12 -7.45
C PRO A 227 18.62 7.90 -7.12
N HIS A 228 17.69 8.41 -7.95
CA HIS A 228 16.25 8.26 -7.73
C HIS A 228 15.73 6.88 -8.16
N LEU A 229 16.45 6.15 -9.01
CA LEU A 229 16.12 4.74 -9.33
C LEU A 229 16.40 3.79 -8.16
N GLU A 230 17.17 4.21 -7.17
CA GLU A 230 17.41 3.48 -5.90
C GLU A 230 16.34 3.83 -4.84
N THR A 231 15.26 4.51 -5.23
CA THR A 231 14.10 4.87 -4.38
C THR A 231 12.85 4.21 -4.93
N SER A 232 12.02 3.62 -4.05
CA SER A 232 10.75 3.04 -4.45
C SER A 232 9.83 4.12 -5.03
N CYS A 233 8.95 3.74 -5.97
CA CYS A 233 8.02 4.69 -6.58
C CYS A 233 7.14 5.34 -5.52
N SER A 234 6.66 4.55 -4.55
CA SER A 234 5.88 5.02 -3.40
C SER A 234 6.67 6.01 -2.54
N ALA A 235 7.95 5.79 -2.23
CA ALA A 235 8.72 6.75 -1.43
C ALA A 235 8.75 8.18 -1.98
N CYS A 236 8.68 8.36 -3.30
CA CYS A 236 8.55 9.68 -3.91
C CYS A 236 7.08 10.11 -4.12
N HIS A 237 6.24 9.20 -4.60
CA HIS A 237 4.89 9.51 -5.07
C HIS A 237 3.81 9.37 -3.99
N ASP A 238 4.16 9.08 -2.75
CA ASP A 238 3.21 8.92 -1.66
C ASP A 238 2.75 10.27 -1.08
N ALA A 239 1.43 10.43 -0.87
CA ALA A 239 0.81 11.61 -0.27
C ALA A 239 0.33 11.41 1.19
N GLY A 240 0.48 10.21 1.74
CA GLY A 240 0.15 9.86 3.14
C GLY A 240 1.23 10.25 4.16
N GLU A 241 2.27 10.98 3.73
CA GLU A 241 3.36 11.49 4.59
C GLU A 241 4.14 10.44 5.44
N PRO A 242 4.39 9.18 5.01
CA PRO A 242 5.27 8.25 5.71
C PRO A 242 6.69 8.78 5.86
N LYS A 243 7.41 8.24 6.87
CA LYS A 243 8.86 8.41 6.96
C LYS A 243 9.52 7.65 5.82
N ILE A 244 10.63 8.19 5.31
CA ILE A 244 11.43 7.54 4.28
C ILE A 244 12.72 7.06 4.94
N ALA A 245 13.04 5.79 4.76
CA ALA A 245 14.25 5.17 5.31
C ALA A 245 14.81 4.12 4.34
N TRP A 246 16.06 3.72 4.56
CA TRP A 246 16.69 2.66 3.79
C TRP A 246 16.12 1.30 4.20
N ASN A 247 15.58 0.55 3.25
CA ASN A 247 15.14 -0.82 3.43
C ASN A 247 16.31 -1.77 3.14
N GLU A 248 16.88 -2.36 4.19
CA GLU A 248 18.03 -3.27 4.09
C GLU A 248 17.70 -4.60 3.39
N VAL A 249 16.42 -4.99 3.35
CA VAL A 249 15.97 -6.24 2.70
C VAL A 249 16.00 -6.07 1.19
N ASP A 250 15.41 -4.97 0.71
CA ASP A 250 15.24 -4.72 -0.72
C ASP A 250 16.36 -3.86 -1.31
N GLY A 251 17.18 -3.24 -0.47
CA GLY A 251 18.30 -2.38 -0.88
C GLY A 251 17.85 -1.12 -1.61
N VAL A 252 16.74 -0.53 -1.17
CA VAL A 252 16.14 0.70 -1.74
C VAL A 252 15.66 1.64 -0.65
N TRP A 253 15.51 2.92 -0.97
CA TRP A 253 14.78 3.87 -0.13
C TRP A 253 13.28 3.62 -0.23
N ASP A 254 12.64 3.45 0.92
CA ASP A 254 11.23 3.07 0.98
C ASP A 254 10.47 3.80 2.09
N THR A 255 9.14 3.63 2.11
CA THR A 255 8.23 4.23 3.08
C THR A 255 8.05 3.36 4.33
N PHE A 256 7.97 4.02 5.48
CA PHE A 256 7.83 3.40 6.78
C PHE A 256 6.82 4.18 7.65
N PHE A 257 6.01 3.46 8.40
CA PHE A 257 5.14 4.04 9.42
C PHE A 257 5.60 3.64 10.84
N PRO A 258 5.45 4.54 11.83
CA PRO A 258 5.61 4.14 13.22
C PRO A 258 4.52 3.12 13.57
N PHE A 259 4.90 2.01 14.21
CA PHE A 259 3.97 0.95 14.58
C PHE A 259 2.92 1.41 15.60
N ARG A 260 3.21 2.48 16.35
CA ARG A 260 2.28 3.15 17.29
C ARG A 260 2.47 4.66 17.17
N GLU A 261 1.41 5.45 17.30
CA GLU A 261 1.45 6.93 17.22
C GLU A 261 2.51 7.54 18.18
N ASP A 262 2.77 6.85 19.29
CA ASP A 262 3.72 7.25 20.33
C ASP A 262 5.10 6.57 20.22
N SER A 263 5.26 5.59 19.32
CA SER A 263 6.51 4.83 19.16
C SER A 263 7.40 5.50 18.12
N THR A 264 8.46 6.13 18.58
CA THR A 264 9.49 6.69 17.69
C THR A 264 10.50 5.65 17.21
N ASP A 265 10.52 4.48 17.83
CA ASP A 265 11.67 3.56 17.77
C ASP A 265 11.38 2.28 16.98
N GLU A 266 10.10 1.95 16.77
CA GLU A 266 9.68 0.80 15.95
C GLU A 266 8.93 1.29 14.71
N ILE A 267 9.66 1.41 13.60
CA ILE A 267 9.11 1.69 12.27
C ILE A 267 9.09 0.40 11.45
N LYS A 268 8.02 0.18 10.69
CA LYS A 268 7.89 -0.98 9.80
C LYS A 268 7.73 -0.51 8.35
N PRO A 269 8.25 -1.27 7.36
CA PRO A 269 7.95 -0.99 5.97
C PRO A 269 6.45 -0.90 5.78
N TYR A 270 6.02 0.13 5.06
CA TYR A 270 4.62 0.40 4.80
C TYR A 270 4.50 1.01 3.43
N THR A 271 3.62 0.46 2.59
CA THR A 271 3.32 1.02 1.28
C THR A 271 1.95 1.67 1.34
N SER A 272 1.86 3.00 1.26
CA SER A 272 0.54 3.62 1.14
C SER A 272 -0.02 3.47 -0.27
N HIS A 273 -1.34 3.54 -0.31
CA HIS A 273 -2.12 3.48 -1.54
C HIS A 273 -2.61 4.87 -1.95
N ASN A 274 -2.07 5.93 -1.34
CA ASN A 274 -2.33 7.32 -1.71
C ASN A 274 -1.19 7.86 -2.57
N ILE A 275 -1.33 7.69 -3.90
CA ILE A 275 -0.26 7.96 -4.86
C ILE A 275 -0.55 9.23 -5.67
N ILE A 276 0.35 10.21 -5.66
CA ILE A 276 0.22 11.50 -6.35
C ILE A 276 1.22 11.65 -7.49
N LEU A 277 0.81 12.39 -8.52
CA LEU A 277 1.67 12.70 -9.67
C LEU A 277 2.76 13.74 -9.32
N GLU A 278 2.43 14.76 -8.53
CA GLU A 278 3.34 15.84 -8.17
C GLU A 278 4.17 15.46 -6.93
N VAL A 279 5.46 15.18 -7.11
CA VAL A 279 6.36 14.75 -6.03
C VAL A 279 6.84 15.95 -5.19
N PRO A 280 6.60 15.96 -3.87
CA PRO A 280 7.18 16.95 -2.95
C PRO A 280 8.66 16.62 -2.65
N CYS A 281 9.57 17.09 -3.50
CA CYS A 281 11.02 16.83 -3.39
C CYS A 281 11.63 17.16 -2.02
N GLU A 282 11.08 18.14 -1.30
CA GLU A 282 11.49 18.52 0.04
C GLU A 282 11.44 17.37 1.05
N ARG A 283 10.67 16.32 0.79
CA ARG A 283 10.62 15.13 1.64
C ARG A 283 11.98 14.47 1.77
N CYS A 284 12.74 14.37 0.69
CA CYS A 284 14.07 13.76 0.67
C CYS A 284 15.21 14.80 0.56
N HIS A 285 14.88 16.06 0.23
CA HIS A 285 15.87 17.12 0.06
C HIS A 285 15.85 18.18 1.18
N ALA A 286 15.13 17.93 2.27
CA ALA A 286 15.19 18.78 3.46
C ALA A 286 16.51 18.57 4.25
N PRO A 287 17.04 19.63 4.89
CA PRO A 287 18.19 19.50 5.78
C PRO A 287 17.95 18.47 6.89
N GLY A 288 18.80 17.45 6.97
CA GLY A 288 18.72 16.38 7.97
C GLY A 288 17.90 15.16 7.56
N ASN A 289 17.28 15.15 6.38
CA ASN A 289 16.51 14.02 5.84
C ASN A 289 16.95 13.70 4.40
N HIS A 290 18.27 13.56 4.18
CA HIS A 290 18.83 13.30 2.85
C HIS A 290 19.24 11.83 2.70
N PRO A 291 18.50 11.04 1.91
CA PRO A 291 18.82 9.65 1.59
C PRO A 291 20.27 9.43 1.12
N TRP A 292 20.80 10.37 0.34
CA TRP A 292 22.09 10.20 -0.34
C TRP A 292 23.27 10.90 0.36
N GLY A 293 23.11 11.32 1.63
CA GLY A 293 24.12 12.08 2.39
C GLY A 293 24.15 13.58 2.04
N PRO A 294 24.76 14.47 2.84
CA PRO A 294 24.70 15.92 2.64
C PRO A 294 25.25 16.42 1.29
#